data_AF-A0A8X6Y3A4-F1
#
_entry.id   AF-A0A8X6Y3A4-F1
#
_cell.length_a   1.000
_cell.length_b   1.000
_cell.length_c   1.000
_cell.angle_alpha   90.00
_cell.angle_beta   90.00
_cell.angle_gamma   90.00
#
_symmetry.space_group_name_H-M   'P 1'
#
loop_
_entity.id
_entity.type
_entity.pdbx_description
1 polymer ?
#
loop_
_entity_poly.entity_id
_entity_poly.type
_entity_poly.pdbx_seq_one_letter_code
_entity_poly.pdbx_strand_id
1 'polypeptide(L)'
;MNAPDVAITEASVGAGLSTIFTFAALSLIKNHKVNLSHNSITLFFMLFLAVCLSYFIIQLPDFGSNNAPIHLHVAPYYVENTEKATGIPNIVTAVLASFRGYDTFGETIVVFTAALCITLILKEEKEND
;
A
#
# COMPACT_ATOMS: atom_id res chain seq x y z
N MET A 1 5.65 6.56 16.06
CA MET A 1 6.01 5.68 14.92
C MET A 1 7.30 6.21 14.31
N ASN A 2 8.37 5.40 14.32
CA ASN A 2 9.69 5.77 13.79
C ASN A 2 9.96 4.95 12.52
N ALA A 3 9.24 5.25 11.44
CA ALA A 3 9.29 4.49 10.19
C ALA A 3 9.48 5.44 8.98
N PRO A 4 10.67 6.04 8.82
CA PRO A 4 10.91 7.06 7.79
C PRO A 4 10.74 6.52 6.37
N ASP A 5 11.21 5.30 6.08
CA ASP A 5 11.08 4.70 4.75
C ASP A 5 9.61 4.53 4.34
N VAL A 6 8.76 4.08 5.27
CA VAL A 6 7.31 3.92 5.04
C VAL A 6 6.62 5.27 4.91
N ALA A 7 7.02 6.27 5.70
CA ALA A 7 6.47 7.62 5.59
C ALA A 7 6.75 8.25 4.22
N ILE A 8 7.96 8.04 3.67
CA ILE A 8 8.34 8.55 2.35
C ILE A 8 7.53 7.86 1.24
N THR A 9 7.35 6.54 1.31
CA THR A 9 6.57 5.80 0.31
C THR A 9 5.09 6.13 0.37
N GLU A 10 4.52 6.27 1.57
CA GLU A 10 3.13 6.69 1.76
C GLU A 10 2.88 8.09 1.21
N ALA A 11 3.74 9.06 1.55
CA ALA A 11 3.62 10.42 1.04
C ALA A 11 3.73 10.47 -0.50
N SER A 12 4.66 9.69 -1.07
CA SER A 12 4.89 9.67 -2.52
C SER A 12 3.72 9.03 -3.28
N VAL A 13 3.23 7.88 -2.82
CA VAL A 13 2.20 7.10 -3.53
C VAL A 13 0.78 7.51 -3.14
N GLY A 14 0.51 7.58 -1.84
CA GLY A 14 -0.81 7.88 -1.28
C GLY A 14 -1.21 9.33 -1.52
N ALA A 15 -0.42 10.28 -1.03
CA ALA A 15 -0.72 11.70 -1.21
C ALA A 15 -0.33 12.22 -2.60
N GLY A 16 0.79 11.76 -3.17
CA GLY A 16 1.30 12.24 -4.45
C GLY A 16 0.61 11.62 -5.68
N LEU A 17 1.04 10.42 -6.07
CA LEU A 17 0.62 9.77 -7.33
C LEU A 17 -0.89 9.53 -7.42
N SER A 18 -1.51 9.01 -6.35
CA SER A 18 -2.96 8.73 -6.34
C SER A 18 -3.80 9.99 -6.58
N THR A 19 -3.41 11.11 -5.98
CA THR A 19 -4.08 12.40 -6.17
C THR A 19 -3.97 12.87 -7.62
N ILE A 20 -2.78 12.79 -8.21
CA ILE A 20 -2.55 13.15 -9.62
C ILE A 20 -3.42 12.29 -10.54
N PHE A 21 -3.42 10.97 -10.36
CA PHE A 21 -4.24 10.07 -11.19
C PHE A 21 -5.73 10.28 -10.99
N THR A 22 -6.18 10.55 -9.76
CA THR A 22 -7.57 10.87 -9.47
C THR A 22 -8.01 12.15 -10.18
N PHE A 23 -7.20 13.20 -10.13
CA PHE A 23 -7.51 14.45 -10.86
C PHE A 23 -7.41 14.28 -12.37
N ALA A 24 -6.45 13.51 -12.88
CA ALA A 24 -6.38 13.19 -14.31
C ALA A 24 -7.64 12.43 -14.77
N ALA A 25 -8.09 11.44 -14.01
CA ALA A 25 -9.31 10.71 -14.29
C ALA A 25 -10.55 11.63 -14.22
N LEU A 26 -10.65 12.48 -13.19
CA LEU A 26 -11.73 13.46 -13.08
C LEU A 26 -11.72 14.47 -14.24
N SER A 27 -10.56 14.88 -14.73
CA SER A 27 -10.42 15.77 -15.88
C SER A 27 -10.92 15.15 -17.19
N LEU A 28 -10.98 13.82 -17.28
CA LEU A 28 -11.49 13.10 -18.44
C LEU A 28 -13.00 12.82 -18.34
N ILE A 29 -13.58 12.88 -17.14
CA ILE A 29 -15.00 12.64 -16.91
C ILE A 29 -15.80 13.89 -17.30
N LYS A 30 -16.66 13.75 -18.33
CA LYS A 30 -17.63 14.79 -18.70
C LYS A 30 -18.68 14.95 -17.59
N ASN A 31 -19.13 16.19 -17.35
CA ASN A 31 -20.18 16.50 -16.38
C ASN A 31 -21.50 15.81 -16.76
N HIS A 32 -21.75 14.62 -16.19
CA HIS A 32 -23.04 13.96 -16.25
C HIS A 32 -23.78 14.20 -14.93
N LYS A 33 -25.08 14.49 -14.99
CA LYS A 33 -25.91 14.55 -13.77
C LYS A 33 -26.04 13.14 -13.21
N VAL A 34 -25.23 12.83 -12.20
CA VAL A 34 -25.38 11.60 -11.41
C VAL A 34 -26.57 11.77 -10.48
N ASN A 35 -27.53 10.84 -10.57
CA ASN A 35 -28.62 10.78 -9.61
C ASN A 35 -28.09 10.00 -8.40
N LEU A 36 -27.75 10.72 -7.32
CA LEU A 36 -27.25 10.13 -6.09
C LEU A 36 -28.39 9.37 -5.41
N SER A 37 -28.41 8.05 -5.55
CA SER A 37 -29.29 7.20 -4.76
C SER A 37 -28.67 6.98 -3.38
N HIS A 38 -29.28 7.55 -2.36
CA HIS A 38 -28.90 7.28 -0.98
C HIS A 38 -29.47 5.92 -0.57
N ASN A 39 -28.62 4.90 -0.56
CA ASN A 39 -29.00 3.58 -0.06
C ASN A 39 -28.55 3.41 1.41
N SER A 40 -29.50 3.53 2.34
CA SER A 40 -29.26 3.36 3.78
C SER A 40 -28.65 2.00 4.13
N ILE A 41 -28.89 0.97 3.31
CA ILE A 41 -28.31 -0.37 3.47
C ILE A 41 -26.79 -0.32 3.22
N THR A 42 -26.35 0.38 2.18
CA THR A 42 -24.91 0.53 1.87
C THR A 42 -24.19 1.29 2.98
N LEU A 43 -24.81 2.35 3.51
CA LEU A 43 -24.26 3.09 4.65
C LEU A 43 -24.15 2.21 5.90
N PHE A 44 -25.18 1.40 6.18
CA PHE A 44 -25.17 0.46 7.28
C PHE A 44 -24.01 -0.54 7.17
N PHE A 45 -23.82 -1.17 6.01
CA PHE A 45 -22.71 -2.10 5.80
C PHE A 45 -21.34 -1.45 5.95
N MET A 46 -21.17 -0.23 5.45
CA MET A 46 -19.91 0.52 5.59
C MET A 46 -19.61 0.83 7.06
N LEU A 47 -20.60 1.29 7.81
CA LEU A 47 -20.45 1.60 9.23
C LEU A 47 -20.21 0.32 10.05
N PHE A 48 -20.94 -0.75 9.76
CA PHE A 48 -20.76 -2.05 10.37
C PHE A 48 -19.33 -2.57 10.17
N LEU A 49 -18.83 -2.53 8.92
CA LEU A 49 -17.46 -2.94 8.62
C LEU A 49 -16.44 -2.07 9.37
N ALA A 50 -16.62 -0.75 9.42
CA ALA A 50 -15.74 0.15 10.15
C ALA A 50 -15.69 -0.17 11.66
N VAL A 51 -16.84 -0.46 12.28
CA VAL A 51 -16.91 -0.87 13.69
C VAL A 51 -16.23 -2.22 13.91
N CYS A 52 -16.49 -3.21 13.04
CA CYS A 52 -15.82 -4.51 13.13
C CYS A 52 -14.30 -4.39 13.05
N LEU A 53 -13.78 -3.64 12.07
CA LEU A 53 -12.33 -3.43 11.93
C LEU A 53 -11.76 -2.68 13.14
N SER A 54 -12.46 -1.65 13.63
CA SER A 54 -12.05 -0.90 14.82
C SER A 54 -11.99 -1.79 16.06
N TYR A 55 -12.93 -2.73 16.22
CA TYR A 55 -12.93 -3.70 17.31
C TYR A 55 -11.71 -4.63 17.27
N PHE A 56 -11.26 -5.04 16.09
CA PHE A 56 -10.03 -5.83 15.95
C PHE A 56 -8.77 -5.02 16.25
N ILE A 57 -8.73 -3.73 15.91
CA ILE A 57 -7.58 -2.86 16.22
C ILE A 57 -7.36 -2.77 17.73
N ILE A 58 -8.43 -2.73 18.52
CA ILE A 58 -8.33 -2.67 20.00
C ILE A 58 -7.74 -3.96 20.59
N GLN A 59 -7.82 -5.09 19.88
CA GLN A 59 -7.24 -6.36 20.32
C GLN A 59 -5.75 -6.52 19.97
N LEU A 60 -5.17 -5.60 19.20
CA LEU A 60 -3.75 -5.63 18.91
C LEU A 60 -2.92 -5.34 20.15
N PRO A 61 -1.68 -5.87 20.25
CA PRO A 61 -0.78 -5.51 21.33
C PRO A 61 -0.56 -3.99 21.41
N ASP A 62 -0.39 -3.50 22.64
CA ASP A 62 -0.09 -2.08 22.86
C ASP A 62 1.13 -1.64 22.05
N PHE A 63 1.05 -0.42 21.52
CA PHE A 63 2.11 0.15 20.71
C PHE A 63 3.43 0.20 21.50
N GLY A 64 4.48 -0.43 20.97
CA GLY A 64 5.80 -0.48 21.62
C GLY A 64 5.93 -1.50 22.75
N SER A 65 4.95 -2.39 22.95
CA SER A 65 5.06 -3.48 23.91
C SER A 65 6.19 -4.44 23.56
N ASN A 66 7.15 -4.64 24.47
CA ASN A 66 8.25 -5.60 24.29
C ASN A 66 7.77 -7.06 24.15
N ASN A 67 6.56 -7.35 24.65
CA ASN A 67 5.97 -8.68 24.60
C ASN A 67 5.12 -8.90 23.33
N ALA A 68 5.08 -7.94 22.40
CA ALA A 68 4.37 -8.12 21.15
C ALA A 68 5.03 -9.28 20.36
N PRO A 69 4.24 -10.18 19.74
CA PRO A 69 4.77 -11.38 19.06
C PRO A 69 5.89 -11.10 18.04
N ILE A 70 5.85 -9.93 17.40
CA ILE A 70 6.86 -9.50 16.42
C ILE A 70 8.27 -9.36 17.03
N HIS A 71 8.38 -9.00 18.31
CA HIS A 71 9.66 -8.76 19.00
C HIS A 71 10.30 -10.04 19.55
N LEU A 72 9.60 -11.18 19.52
CA LEU A 72 10.04 -12.39 20.19
C LEU A 72 10.85 -13.33 19.29
N HIS A 73 10.74 -13.23 17.97
CA HIS A 73 11.32 -14.21 17.06
C HIS A 73 12.19 -13.60 15.96
N VAL A 74 11.59 -12.87 15.02
CA VAL A 74 12.30 -12.44 13.79
C VAL A 74 12.94 -11.06 13.91
N ALA A 75 12.31 -10.13 14.63
CA ALA A 75 12.82 -8.77 14.74
C ALA A 75 14.19 -8.69 15.43
N PRO A 76 14.47 -9.41 16.54
CA PRO A 76 15.80 -9.39 17.16
C PRO A 76 16.90 -9.85 16.20
N TYR A 77 16.62 -10.92 15.45
CA TYR A 77 17.58 -11.45 14.49
C TYR A 77 17.96 -10.41 13.42
N TYR A 78 16.97 -9.73 12.82
CA TYR A 78 17.25 -8.68 11.84
C TYR A 78 18.02 -7.51 12.44
N VAL A 79 17.68 -7.07 13.66
CA VAL A 79 18.39 -5.96 14.30
C VAL A 79 19.85 -6.31 14.57
N GLU A 80 20.15 -7.52 15.03
CA GLU A 80 21.51 -7.93 15.41
C GLU A 80 22.39 -8.37 14.24
N ASN A 81 21.79 -8.91 13.17
CA ASN A 81 22.53 -9.61 12.11
C ASN A 81 22.49 -8.92 10.74
N THR A 82 21.68 -7.86 10.54
CA THR A 82 21.54 -7.21 9.23
C THR A 82 22.89 -6.81 8.63
N GLU A 83 23.67 -5.99 9.33
CA GLU A 83 24.92 -5.45 8.78
C GLU A 83 25.93 -6.57 8.46
N LYS A 84 26.01 -7.60 9.33
CA LYS A 84 26.93 -8.73 9.14
C LYS A 84 26.50 -9.64 7.99
N ALA A 85 25.20 -9.82 7.78
CA ALA A 85 24.67 -10.76 6.79
C ALA A 85 24.55 -10.14 5.40
N THR A 86 24.27 -8.84 5.29
CA THR A 86 23.97 -8.18 4.00
C THR A 86 24.93 -7.05 3.65
N GLY A 87 25.67 -6.51 4.62
CA GLY A 87 26.52 -5.32 4.44
C GLY A 87 25.73 -4.01 4.29
N ILE A 88 24.41 -4.03 4.44
CA ILE A 88 23.53 -2.87 4.27
C ILE A 88 23.16 -2.32 5.65
N PRO A 89 23.45 -1.04 5.96
CA PRO A 89 23.19 -0.48 7.30
C PRO A 89 21.69 -0.20 7.55
N ASN A 90 20.89 0.06 6.52
CA ASN A 90 19.44 0.24 6.67
C ASN A 90 18.74 -1.12 6.79
N ILE A 91 18.21 -1.41 7.98
CA ILE A 91 17.48 -2.66 8.29
C ILE A 91 16.25 -2.85 7.39
N VAL A 92 15.48 -1.80 7.12
CA VAL A 92 14.28 -1.91 6.26
C VAL A 92 14.69 -2.31 4.84
N THR A 93 15.68 -1.63 4.27
CA THR A 93 16.21 -1.96 2.94
C THR A 93 16.78 -3.36 2.88
N ALA A 94 17.55 -3.78 3.90
CA ALA A 94 18.11 -5.12 3.96
C ALA A 94 17.03 -6.21 4.07
N VAL A 95 15.96 -5.96 4.83
CA VAL A 95 14.83 -6.88 4.93
C VAL A 95 14.12 -6.99 3.59
N LEU A 96 13.77 -5.87 2.95
CA LEU A 96 13.04 -5.90 1.67
C LEU A 96 13.87 -6.46 0.52
N ALA A 97 15.14 -6.10 0.41
CA ALA A 97 15.98 -6.48 -0.72
C ALA A 97 16.69 -7.84 -0.54
N SER A 98 17.04 -8.22 0.69
CA SER A 98 17.85 -9.43 0.96
C SER A 98 17.05 -10.51 1.68
N PHE A 99 16.58 -10.28 2.92
CA PHE A 99 15.93 -11.34 3.70
C PHE A 99 14.57 -11.76 3.13
N ARG A 100 13.82 -10.81 2.57
CA ARG A 100 12.48 -10.99 1.98
C ARG A 100 12.43 -10.49 0.53
N GLY A 101 13.56 -10.59 -0.17
CA GLY A 101 13.69 -10.15 -1.58
C GLY A 101 12.65 -10.76 -2.51
N TYR A 102 12.20 -11.99 -2.26
CA TYR A 102 11.17 -12.64 -3.07
C TYR A 102 9.80 -11.96 -2.97
N ASP A 103 9.43 -11.44 -1.79
CA ASP A 103 8.17 -10.72 -1.61
C ASP A 103 8.19 -9.41 -2.42
N THR A 104 9.29 -8.65 -2.33
CA THR A 104 9.48 -7.40 -3.10
C THR A 104 9.65 -7.64 -4.61
N PHE A 105 10.26 -8.75 -5.01
CA PHE A 105 10.29 -9.14 -6.42
C PHE A 105 8.88 -9.41 -6.95
N GLY A 106 8.04 -10.11 -6.18
CA GLY A 106 6.63 -10.31 -6.50
C GLY A 106 5.86 -8.99 -6.61
N GLU A 107 6.04 -8.08 -5.66
CA GLU A 107 5.45 -6.73 -5.70
C GLU A 107 5.85 -5.98 -6.99
N THR A 108 7.12 -6.06 -7.38
CA THR A 108 7.62 -5.42 -8.61
C THR A 108 6.96 -5.98 -9.86
N ILE A 109 6.75 -7.31 -9.93
CA ILE A 109 6.03 -7.95 -11.04
C ILE A 109 4.58 -7.44 -11.11
N VAL A 110 3.89 -7.32 -9.97
CA VAL A 110 2.50 -6.81 -9.92
C VAL A 110 2.42 -5.38 -10.44
N VAL A 111 3.30 -4.49 -9.97
CA VAL A 111 3.33 -3.08 -10.40
C VAL A 111 3.68 -2.98 -11.89
N PHE A 112 4.67 -3.74 -12.35
CA PHE A 112 5.06 -3.78 -13.76
C PHE A 112 3.90 -4.26 -14.65
N THR A 113 3.20 -5.31 -14.23
CA THR A 113 2.04 -5.84 -14.96
C THR A 113 0.90 -4.81 -15.02
N ALA A 114 0.61 -4.12 -13.92
CA ALA A 114 -0.39 -3.06 -13.90
C ALA A 114 -0.01 -1.91 -14.86
N ALA A 115 1.25 -1.49 -14.88
CA ALA A 115 1.74 -0.45 -15.80
C ALA A 115 1.63 -0.88 -17.28
N LEU A 116 1.93 -2.15 -17.60
CA LEU A 116 1.73 -2.71 -18.94
C LEU A 116 0.25 -2.72 -19.32
N CYS A 117 -0.64 -3.19 -18.44
CA CYS A 117 -2.08 -3.18 -18.67
C CYS A 117 -2.59 -1.76 -18.97
N ILE A 118 -2.21 -0.77 -18.17
CA ILE A 118 -2.58 0.63 -18.39
C ILE A 118 -2.08 1.13 -19.74
N THR A 119 -0.82 0.86 -20.09
CA THR A 119 -0.22 1.27 -21.37
C THR A 119 -0.95 0.65 -22.55
N LEU A 120 -1.35 -0.62 -22.45
CA LEU A 120 -2.10 -1.32 -23.50
C LEU A 120 -3.53 -0.77 -23.64
N ILE A 121 -4.20 -0.44 -22.53
CA ILE A 121 -5.55 0.15 -22.53
C ILE A 121 -5.54 1.56 -23.13
N LEU A 122 -4.51 2.36 -22.82
CA LEU A 122 -4.39 3.74 -23.30
C LEU A 122 -3.81 3.85 -24.72
N LYS A 123 -3.34 2.75 -25.30
CA LYS A 123 -2.86 2.72 -26.68
C LYS A 123 -4.05 2.90 -27.62
N GLU A 124 -4.20 4.09 -28.19
CA GLU A 124 -5.16 4.37 -29.27
C GLU A 124 -4.94 3.40 -30.44
N GLU A 125 -5.99 2.68 -30.83
CA GLU A 125 -6.05 2.13 -32.18
C GLU A 125 -6.28 3.30 -33.12
N LYS A 126 -5.30 3.57 -33.99
CA LYS A 126 -5.54 4.42 -35.15
C LYS A 126 -6.62 3.73 -35.99
N GLU A 127 -7.84 4.25 -35.91
CA GLU A 127 -8.89 3.95 -36.88
C GLU A 127 -8.32 4.37 -38.24
N ASN A 128 -8.01 3.37 -39.08
CA ASN A 128 -7.56 3.61 -40.44
C ASN A 128 -8.77 4.17 -41.21
N ASP A 129 -8.66 5.44 -41.63
CA ASP A 129 -9.46 6.01 -42.73
C ASP A 129 -9.30 5.17 -44.02
#